data_AF-A0A1Y3EKL6-F1
#
_entry.id   AF-A0A1Y3EKL6-F1
#
_cell.length_a   1.000
_cell.length_b   1.000
_cell.length_c   1.000
_cell.angle_alpha   90.00
_cell.angle_beta   90.00
_cell.angle_gamma   90.00
#
_symmetry.space_group_name_H-M   'P 1'
#
loop_
_entity.id
_entity.type
_entity.pdbx_description
1 polymer ?
#
loop_
_entity_poly.entity_id
_entity_poly.type
_entity_poly.pdbx_seq_one_letter_code
_entity_poly.pdbx_strand_id
1 'polypeptide(L)'
;MFSEKGERIALTQIEQLQDGKYEIMGFYDYRSENLTWLNKEKFVGITLSKPNKIPPDETIIQDKWLSVDFDLYLAFGLLGLLVIESGVIKESHPQVNNVMLVGFIIMFVSMLLFGLPVEEISISEKYFPLFCYGQVVTIMYGFTLSYGAMFSKILMVHRLGNITMKNWVDDYTDI
;
A
#
# COMPACT_ATOMS: atom_id res chain seq x y z
N MET A 1 -31.01 59.75 -8.33
CA MET A 1 -30.91 59.49 -6.89
C MET A 1 -29.44 59.28 -6.57
N PHE A 2 -28.90 59.99 -5.58
CA PHE A 2 -27.47 59.99 -5.27
C PHE A 2 -27.20 59.46 -3.87
N SER A 3 -26.04 58.85 -3.67
CA SER A 3 -25.47 58.43 -2.38
C SER A 3 -25.03 59.67 -1.59
N GLU A 4 -24.77 59.53 -0.28
CA GLU A 4 -24.24 60.60 0.57
C GLU A 4 -22.88 61.13 0.08
N LYS A 5 -22.15 60.31 -0.69
CA LYS A 5 -20.90 60.68 -1.37
C LYS A 5 -21.11 61.33 -2.74
N GLY A 6 -22.36 61.51 -3.18
CA GLY A 6 -22.70 62.12 -4.47
C GLY A 6 -22.74 61.16 -5.67
N GLU A 7 -22.63 59.84 -5.46
CA GLU A 7 -22.63 58.84 -6.54
C GLU A 7 -24.05 58.45 -6.97
N ARG A 8 -24.29 58.20 -8.26
CA ARG A 8 -25.61 57.78 -8.74
C ARG A 8 -25.91 56.34 -8.33
N ILE A 9 -27.02 56.14 -7.62
CA ILE A 9 -27.52 54.79 -7.27
C ILE A 9 -28.31 54.25 -8.46
N ALA A 10 -27.96 53.05 -8.92
CA ALA A 10 -28.64 52.32 -9.99
C ALA A 10 -28.64 50.82 -9.68
N LEU A 11 -29.56 50.08 -10.30
CA LEU A 11 -29.57 48.62 -10.22
C LEU A 11 -28.39 48.07 -11.01
N THR A 12 -27.68 47.10 -10.43
CA THR A 12 -26.60 46.40 -11.13
C THR A 12 -27.18 45.20 -11.87
N GLN A 13 -26.95 45.13 -13.18
CA GLN A 13 -27.39 44.03 -14.03
C GLN A 13 -26.28 42.98 -14.17
N ILE A 14 -26.62 41.71 -13.99
CA ILE A 14 -25.70 40.57 -14.12
C ILE A 14 -26.11 39.77 -15.35
N GLU A 15 -25.16 39.51 -16.24
CA GLU A 15 -25.37 38.78 -17.50
C GLU A 15 -24.39 37.61 -17.63
N GLN A 16 -24.80 36.57 -18.35
CA GLN A 16 -23.94 35.46 -18.72
C GLN A 16 -23.94 35.28 -20.24
N LEU A 17 -22.76 35.13 -20.83
CA LEU A 17 -22.63 34.74 -22.23
C LEU A 17 -22.98 33.26 -22.38
N GLN A 18 -24.06 32.96 -23.09
CA GLN A 18 -24.51 31.60 -23.39
C GLN A 18 -24.70 31.47 -24.90
N ASP A 19 -24.07 30.47 -25.52
CA ASP A 19 -24.23 30.16 -26.95
C ASP A 19 -24.04 31.39 -27.89
N GLY A 20 -23.12 32.31 -27.52
CA GLY A 20 -22.82 33.52 -28.28
C GLY A 20 -23.77 34.70 -28.05
N LYS A 21 -24.74 34.59 -27.13
CA LYS A 21 -25.68 35.66 -26.77
C LYS A 21 -25.57 36.00 -25.28
N TYR A 22 -25.66 37.28 -24.94
CA TYR A 22 -25.78 37.74 -23.55
C TYR A 22 -27.21 37.53 -23.05
N GLU A 23 -27.35 36.71 -22.02
CA GLU A 23 -28.61 36.46 -21.31
C GLU A 23 -28.54 37.08 -19.91
N ILE A 24 -29.63 37.71 -19.46
CA ILE A 24 -29.71 38.37 -18.16
C ILE A 24 -29.96 37.34 -17.06
N MET A 25 -29.12 37.33 -16.03
CA MET A 25 -29.17 36.39 -14.89
C MET A 25 -29.88 36.99 -13.68
N GLY A 26 -29.77 38.30 -13.46
CA GLY A 26 -30.38 38.95 -12.30
C GLY A 26 -30.07 40.43 -12.15
N PHE A 27 -30.71 41.04 -11.16
CA PHE A 27 -30.47 42.42 -10.75
C PHE A 27 -30.15 42.50 -9.27
N TYR A 28 -29.14 43.30 -8.94
CA TYR A 28 -28.75 43.58 -7.56
C TYR A 28 -29.11 45.03 -7.22
N ASP A 29 -29.93 45.20 -6.17
CA ASP A 29 -30.23 46.49 -5.57
C ASP A 29 -29.36 46.71 -4.33
N TYR A 30 -28.43 47.65 -4.44
CA TYR A 30 -27.52 48.04 -3.35
C TYR A 30 -28.25 48.62 -2.13
N ARG A 31 -29.41 49.29 -2.29
CA ARG A 31 -30.10 49.94 -1.16
C ARG A 31 -30.84 48.96 -0.28
N SER A 32 -31.47 47.96 -0.91
CA SER A 32 -32.25 46.95 -0.22
C SER A 32 -31.45 45.67 0.03
N GLU A 33 -30.17 45.65 -0.38
CA GLU A 33 -29.29 44.48 -0.38
C GLU A 33 -29.99 43.24 -0.99
N ASN A 34 -30.82 43.48 -2.01
CA ASN A 34 -31.69 42.47 -2.58
C ASN A 34 -31.13 42.00 -3.92
N LEU A 35 -30.82 40.70 -3.99
CA LEU A 35 -30.42 40.02 -5.21
C LEU A 35 -31.62 39.29 -5.80
N THR A 36 -32.13 39.81 -6.92
CA THR A 36 -33.15 39.11 -7.71
C THR A 36 -32.46 38.21 -8.72
N TRP A 37 -32.53 36.89 -8.51
CA TRP A 37 -31.88 35.90 -9.36
C TRP A 37 -32.91 35.14 -10.21
N LEU A 38 -32.65 35.00 -11.51
CA LEU A 38 -33.58 34.41 -12.49
C LEU A 38 -33.35 32.90 -12.72
N ASN A 39 -32.33 32.30 -12.11
CA ASN A 39 -31.99 30.87 -12.23
C ASN A 39 -31.81 30.38 -13.69
N LYS A 40 -31.20 31.22 -14.54
CA LYS A 40 -30.98 30.93 -15.98
C LYS A 40 -29.54 30.53 -16.29
N GLU A 41 -28.70 30.41 -15.26
CA GLU A 41 -27.28 30.13 -15.40
C GLU A 41 -27.01 28.78 -16.04
N LYS A 42 -25.96 28.74 -16.88
CA LYS A 42 -25.45 27.52 -17.49
C LYS A 42 -23.96 27.37 -17.17
N PHE A 43 -23.60 26.39 -16.36
CA PHE A 43 -22.23 26.01 -16.06
C PHE A 43 -21.87 24.72 -16.78
N VAL A 44 -20.64 24.65 -17.29
CA VAL A 44 -20.08 23.43 -17.87
C VAL A 44 -19.79 22.45 -16.73
N GLY A 45 -20.79 21.66 -16.35
CA GLY A 45 -20.63 20.59 -15.36
C GLY A 45 -19.75 19.49 -15.94
N ILE A 46 -18.59 19.23 -15.33
CA ILE A 46 -17.61 18.23 -15.77
C ILE A 46 -18.11 16.79 -15.51
N THR A 47 -19.10 16.60 -14.64
CA THR A 47 -19.57 15.27 -14.23
C THR A 47 -21.01 15.00 -14.67
N LEU A 48 -21.22 13.87 -15.35
CA LEU A 48 -22.52 13.33 -15.79
C LEU A 48 -23.62 13.32 -14.71
N SER A 49 -23.23 13.30 -13.42
CA SER A 49 -24.15 13.21 -12.28
C SER A 49 -24.72 14.55 -11.81
N LYS A 50 -24.12 15.69 -12.17
CA LYS A 50 -24.60 17.04 -11.78
C LYS A 50 -24.37 18.05 -12.92
N PRO A 51 -25.25 18.08 -13.94
CA PRO A 51 -25.25 19.20 -14.87
C PRO A 51 -25.53 20.49 -14.07
N ASN A 52 -24.83 21.57 -14.42
CA ASN A 52 -25.05 22.91 -13.86
C ASN A 52 -24.53 23.19 -12.43
N LYS A 53 -23.50 22.46 -11.97
CA LYS A 53 -22.83 22.79 -10.69
C LYS A 53 -21.82 23.93 -10.88
N ILE A 54 -21.86 24.92 -9.98
CA ILE A 54 -20.84 25.98 -9.88
C ILE A 54 -19.49 25.31 -9.58
N PRO A 55 -18.43 25.59 -10.37
CA PRO A 55 -17.11 25.03 -10.10
C PRO A 55 -16.62 25.50 -8.71
N PRO A 56 -16.04 24.60 -7.90
CA PRO A 56 -15.47 25.00 -6.62
C PRO A 56 -14.21 25.86 -6.83
N ASP A 57 -13.96 26.78 -5.90
CA ASP A 57 -12.80 27.69 -5.95
C ASP A 57 -11.47 26.96 -5.74
N GLU A 58 -11.51 25.83 -5.02
CA GLU A 58 -10.35 25.01 -4.70
C GLU A 58 -10.59 23.53 -5.03
N THR A 59 -9.49 22.83 -5.34
CA THR A 59 -9.51 21.38 -5.54
C THR A 59 -9.68 20.65 -4.21
N ILE A 60 -10.54 19.63 -4.18
CA ILE A 60 -10.70 18.76 -3.02
C ILE A 60 -9.57 17.73 -3.04
N ILE A 61 -8.70 17.78 -2.03
CA ILE A 61 -7.65 16.79 -1.81
C ILE A 61 -8.32 15.52 -1.28
N GLN A 62 -8.09 14.40 -1.96
CA GLN A 62 -8.58 13.09 -1.53
C GLN A 62 -7.38 12.17 -1.31
N ASP A 63 -7.14 11.82 -0.05
CA ASP A 63 -6.13 10.84 0.29
C ASP A 63 -6.64 9.45 -0.05
N LYS A 64 -5.87 8.72 -0.86
CA LYS A 64 -6.17 7.35 -1.24
C LYS A 64 -5.00 6.46 -0.86
N TRP A 65 -5.31 5.34 -0.19
CA TRP A 65 -4.32 4.31 0.11
C TRP A 65 -3.97 3.55 -1.17
N LEU A 66 -2.68 3.27 -1.36
CA LEU A 66 -2.21 2.39 -2.43
C LEU A 66 -1.96 1.02 -1.82
N SER A 67 -2.78 0.05 -2.17
CA SER A 67 -2.69 -1.34 -1.71
C SER A 67 -2.23 -2.27 -2.85
N VAL A 68 -1.68 -3.43 -2.48
CA VAL A 68 -1.35 -4.49 -3.44
C VAL A 68 -2.65 -5.15 -3.90
N ASP A 69 -2.71 -5.47 -5.19
CA ASP A 69 -3.86 -6.15 -5.76
C ASP A 69 -4.08 -7.54 -5.13
N PHE A 70 -5.33 -7.87 -4.83
CA PHE A 70 -5.68 -9.08 -4.08
C PHE A 70 -5.33 -10.35 -4.85
N ASP A 71 -5.50 -10.34 -6.18
CA ASP A 71 -5.19 -11.50 -7.03
C ASP A 71 -3.68 -11.80 -7.04
N LEU A 72 -2.86 -10.76 -7.05
CA LEU A 72 -1.40 -10.90 -6.94
C LEU A 72 -1.01 -11.49 -5.57
N TYR A 73 -1.64 -11.03 -4.50
CA TYR A 73 -1.41 -11.56 -3.15
C TYR A 73 -1.74 -13.07 -3.07
N LEU A 74 -2.90 -13.47 -3.61
CA LEU A 74 -3.33 -14.87 -3.63
C LEU A 74 -2.37 -15.76 -4.45
N ALA A 75 -1.90 -15.27 -5.60
CA ALA A 75 -0.95 -16.00 -6.45
C ALA A 75 0.37 -16.31 -5.71
N PHE A 76 0.92 -15.34 -4.98
CA PHE A 76 2.12 -15.55 -4.16
C PHE A 76 1.88 -16.53 -3.00
N GLY A 77 0.70 -16.46 -2.37
CA GLY A 77 0.28 -17.40 -1.32
C GLY A 77 0.26 -18.85 -1.81
N LEU A 78 -0.36 -19.10 -2.96
CA LEU A 78 -0.44 -20.43 -3.56
C LEU A 78 0.94 -20.97 -3.98
N LEU A 79 1.79 -20.11 -4.55
CA LEU A 79 3.15 -20.49 -4.92
C LEU A 79 3.95 -21.03 -3.72
N GLY A 80 3.90 -20.35 -2.57
CA GLY A 80 4.65 -20.85 -1.41
C GLY A 80 4.06 -22.10 -0.78
N LEU A 81 2.75 -22.31 -0.83
CA LEU A 81 2.15 -23.59 -0.40
C LEU A 81 2.67 -24.77 -1.24
N LEU A 82 2.76 -24.60 -2.57
CA LEU A 82 3.32 -25.61 -3.46
C LEU A 82 4.80 -25.91 -3.15
N VAL A 83 5.59 -24.89 -2.81
CA VAL A 83 7.01 -25.08 -2.42
C VAL A 83 7.13 -25.89 -1.13
N ILE A 84 6.23 -25.68 -0.16
CA ILE A 84 6.23 -26.42 1.11
C ILE A 84 5.85 -27.89 0.87
N GLU A 85 4.84 -28.16 0.05
CA GLU A 85 4.40 -29.54 -0.27
C GLU A 85 5.44 -30.33 -1.05
N SER A 86 6.23 -29.66 -1.90
CA SER A 86 7.27 -30.31 -2.72
C SER A 86 8.52 -30.72 -1.90
N GLY A 87 8.61 -30.33 -0.64
CA GLY A 87 9.80 -30.46 0.22
C GLY A 87 10.04 -31.83 0.85
N VAL A 88 9.96 -32.94 0.11
CA VAL A 88 10.39 -34.27 0.62
C VAL A 88 11.86 -34.52 0.26
N ILE A 89 12.78 -33.91 1.01
CA ILE A 89 14.23 -34.11 0.81
C ILE A 89 14.68 -35.33 1.63
N LYS A 90 14.88 -36.47 0.96
CA LYS A 90 15.23 -37.76 1.59
C LYS A 90 16.74 -38.00 1.81
N GLU A 91 17.63 -37.14 1.32
CA GLU A 91 19.07 -37.49 1.19
C GLU A 91 20.05 -36.65 2.04
N SER A 92 19.68 -36.18 3.23
CA SER A 92 20.67 -35.57 4.15
C SER A 92 20.26 -35.65 5.63
N HIS A 93 21.20 -35.35 6.56
CA HIS A 93 20.96 -35.34 8.01
C HIS A 93 19.63 -34.64 8.37
N PRO A 94 18.60 -35.40 8.80
CA PRO A 94 17.21 -34.93 8.78
C PRO A 94 16.95 -33.78 9.75
N GLN A 95 17.68 -33.72 10.86
CA GLN A 95 17.46 -32.71 11.89
C GLN A 95 17.86 -31.30 11.44
N VAL A 96 19.03 -31.13 10.83
CA VAL A 96 19.49 -29.80 10.36
C VAL A 96 18.70 -29.35 9.12
N ASN A 97 18.26 -30.31 8.29
CA ASN A 97 17.40 -30.02 7.14
C ASN A 97 16.01 -29.55 7.58
N ASN A 98 15.44 -30.14 8.63
CA ASN A 98 14.16 -29.70 9.19
C ASN A 98 14.23 -28.28 9.77
N VAL A 99 15.32 -27.91 10.46
CA VAL A 99 15.49 -26.54 10.99
C VAL A 99 15.57 -25.52 9.86
N MET A 100 16.28 -25.85 8.78
CA MET A 100 16.35 -25.00 7.58
C MET A 100 14.96 -24.79 6.95
N LEU A 101 14.19 -25.87 6.78
CA LEU A 101 12.84 -25.82 6.24
C LEU A 101 11.93 -24.95 7.10
N VAL A 102 11.96 -25.12 8.42
CA VAL A 102 11.19 -24.29 9.36
C VAL A 102 11.56 -22.81 9.22
N GLY A 103 12.85 -22.49 9.07
CA GLY A 103 13.30 -21.12 8.81
C GLY A 103 12.70 -20.52 7.53
N PHE A 104 12.66 -21.28 6.44
CA PHE A 104 12.04 -20.83 5.19
C PHE A 104 10.52 -20.69 5.27
N ILE A 105 9.82 -21.57 6.01
CA ILE A 105 8.38 -21.42 6.26
C ILE A 105 8.11 -20.12 7.03
N ILE A 106 8.88 -19.84 8.07
CA ILE A 106 8.75 -18.59 8.86
C ILE A 106 9.02 -17.36 7.97
N MET A 107 10.01 -17.42 7.08
CA MET A 107 10.26 -16.34 6.12
C MET A 107 9.11 -16.16 5.13
N PHE A 108 8.55 -17.25 4.61
CA PHE A 108 7.39 -17.18 3.71
C PHE A 108 6.17 -16.55 4.41
N VAL A 109 5.89 -16.94 5.65
CA VAL A 109 4.84 -16.32 6.48
C VAL A 109 5.11 -14.83 6.69
N SER A 110 6.36 -14.42 6.92
CA SER A 110 6.70 -12.99 7.06
C SER A 110 6.42 -12.19 5.79
N MET A 111 6.73 -12.74 4.61
CA MET A 111 6.43 -12.12 3.31
C MET A 111 4.92 -11.93 3.12
N LEU A 112 4.12 -12.93 3.47
CA LEU A 112 2.66 -12.82 3.45
C LEU A 112 2.16 -11.75 4.43
N LEU A 113 2.78 -11.64 5.60
CA LEU A 113 2.43 -10.61 6.59
C LEU A 113 2.70 -9.19 6.08
N PHE A 114 3.78 -8.98 5.31
CA PHE A 114 4.11 -7.69 4.68
C PHE A 114 3.16 -7.33 3.53
N GLY A 115 2.65 -8.33 2.82
CA GLY A 115 1.75 -8.14 1.67
C GLY A 115 0.27 -7.96 2.01
N LEU A 116 -0.12 -8.05 3.29
CA LEU A 116 -1.53 -7.97 3.68
C LEU A 116 -2.13 -6.60 3.31
N PRO A 117 -3.29 -6.55 2.61
CA PRO A 117 -3.99 -5.31 2.34
C PRO A 117 -4.56 -4.78 3.66
N VAL A 118 -3.87 -3.81 4.26
CA VAL A 118 -4.28 -3.15 5.51
C VAL A 118 -5.66 -2.48 5.38
N GLU A 119 -6.07 -2.19 4.15
CA GLU A 119 -7.33 -1.53 3.79
C GLU A 119 -8.57 -2.37 4.12
N GLU A 120 -8.50 -3.71 3.99
CA GLU A 120 -9.65 -4.59 4.27
C GLU A 120 -9.74 -5.01 5.75
N ILE A 121 -8.60 -4.99 6.47
CA ILE A 121 -8.51 -5.58 7.80
C ILE A 121 -8.80 -4.56 8.91
N SER A 122 -8.90 -3.26 8.59
CA SER A 122 -9.24 -2.19 9.56
C SER A 122 -8.49 -2.32 10.89
N ILE A 123 -7.17 -2.55 10.82
CA ILE A 123 -6.34 -2.69 12.03
C ILE A 123 -6.41 -1.36 12.79
N SER A 124 -6.88 -1.41 14.04
CA SER A 124 -6.93 -0.22 14.88
C SER A 124 -5.52 0.39 15.04
N GLU A 125 -5.42 1.71 14.88
CA GLU A 125 -4.17 2.49 14.90
C GLU A 125 -3.25 2.15 16.09
N LYS A 126 -3.84 1.76 17.23
CA LYS A 126 -3.13 1.37 18.44
C LYS A 126 -2.29 0.10 18.28
N TYR A 127 -2.73 -0.85 17.47
CA TYR A 127 -2.05 -2.14 17.28
C TYR A 127 -1.12 -2.16 16.07
N PHE A 128 -1.15 -1.12 15.23
CA PHE A 128 -0.30 -1.01 14.05
C PHE A 128 1.21 -1.08 14.37
N PRO A 129 1.74 -0.39 15.41
CA PRO A 129 3.16 -0.49 15.75
C PRO A 129 3.56 -1.89 16.23
N LEU A 130 2.67 -2.57 16.95
CA LEU A 130 2.90 -3.93 17.44
C LEU A 130 2.94 -4.93 16.27
N PHE A 131 2.05 -4.75 15.30
CA PHE A 131 2.03 -5.56 14.08
C PHE A 131 3.32 -5.39 13.27
N CYS A 132 3.77 -4.14 13.06
CA CYS A 132 5.03 -3.85 12.38
C CYS A 132 6.24 -4.45 13.12
N TYR A 133 6.27 -4.36 14.45
CA TYR A 133 7.31 -5.00 15.25
C TYR A 133 7.29 -6.53 15.07
N GLY A 134 6.09 -7.14 15.08
CA GLY A 134 5.92 -8.57 14.80
C GLY A 134 6.49 -8.99 13.45
N GLN A 135 6.22 -8.23 12.38
CA GLN A 135 6.74 -8.49 11.04
C GLN A 135 8.28 -8.55 11.01
N VAL A 136 8.94 -7.55 11.61
CA VAL A 136 10.40 -7.46 11.68
C VAL A 136 10.98 -8.61 12.50
N VAL A 137 10.36 -8.95 13.63
CA VAL A 137 10.82 -10.05 14.48
C VAL A 137 10.71 -11.39 13.75
N THR A 138 9.61 -11.65 13.05
CA THR A 138 9.40 -12.91 12.33
C THR A 138 10.44 -13.11 11.23
N ILE A 139 10.75 -12.09 10.42
CA ILE A 139 11.77 -12.20 9.36
C ILE A 139 13.18 -12.41 9.94
N MET A 140 13.52 -11.74 11.04
CA MET A 140 14.81 -11.90 11.72
C MET A 140 15.01 -13.34 12.22
N TYR A 141 14.01 -13.92 12.88
CA TYR A 141 14.09 -15.31 13.35
C TYR A 141 14.12 -16.31 12.19
N GLY A 142 13.31 -16.13 11.15
CA GLY A 142 13.31 -17.01 9.97
C GLY A 142 14.65 -17.03 9.25
N PHE A 143 15.26 -15.85 9.06
CA PHE A 143 16.59 -15.73 8.45
C PHE A 143 17.69 -16.36 9.32
N THR A 144 17.66 -16.12 10.63
CA THR A 144 18.67 -16.66 11.55
C THR A 144 18.63 -18.19 11.60
N LEU A 145 17.44 -18.79 11.65
CA LEU A 145 17.27 -20.26 11.67
C LEU A 145 17.72 -20.91 10.36
N SER A 146 17.31 -20.35 9.21
CA SER A 146 17.66 -20.89 7.89
C SER A 146 19.17 -20.78 7.61
N TYR A 147 19.75 -19.59 7.80
CA TYR A 147 21.17 -19.35 7.59
C TYR A 147 22.04 -20.14 8.59
N GLY A 148 21.64 -20.18 9.88
CA GLY A 148 22.33 -20.96 10.91
C GLY A 148 22.36 -22.46 10.63
N ALA A 149 21.28 -23.02 10.09
CA ALA A 149 21.23 -24.41 9.66
C ALA A 149 22.14 -24.68 8.44
N MET A 150 22.17 -23.76 7.46
CA MET A 150 23.06 -23.87 6.30
C MET A 150 24.54 -23.85 6.70
N PHE A 151 24.92 -22.89 7.56
CA PHE A 151 26.27 -22.78 8.08
C PHE A 151 26.68 -24.03 8.88
N SER A 152 25.78 -24.55 9.71
CA SER A 152 26.01 -25.78 10.48
C SER A 152 26.29 -27.00 9.58
N LYS A 153 25.58 -27.13 8.44
CA LYS A 153 25.87 -28.19 7.46
C LYS A 153 27.26 -28.05 6.85
N ILE A 154 27.65 -26.85 6.44
CA ILE A 154 28.97 -26.59 5.83
C ILE A 154 30.09 -26.93 6.84
N LEU A 155 29.95 -26.49 8.09
CA LEU A 155 30.91 -26.79 9.15
C LEU A 155 31.01 -28.30 9.43
N MET A 156 29.88 -29.01 9.40
CA MET A 156 29.86 -30.45 9.60
C MET A 156 30.65 -31.19 8.52
N VAL A 157 30.45 -30.83 7.25
CA VAL A 157 31.19 -31.42 6.12
C VAL A 157 32.69 -31.14 6.25
N HIS A 158 33.07 -29.90 6.58
CA HIS A 158 34.48 -29.54 6.79
C HIS A 158 35.12 -30.36 7.92
N ARG A 159 34.41 -30.56 9.04
CA ARG A 159 34.91 -31.39 10.16
C ARG A 159 35.06 -32.85 9.78
N LEU A 160 34.07 -33.42 9.09
CA LEU A 160 34.13 -34.81 8.61
C LEU A 160 35.31 -35.00 7.65
N GLY A 161 35.52 -34.07 6.71
CA GLY A 161 36.67 -34.07 5.80
C GLY A 161 38.01 -34.10 6.53
N ASN A 162 38.18 -33.24 7.53
CA ASN A 162 39.40 -33.21 8.35
C ASN A 162 39.63 -34.50 9.15
N ILE A 163 38.57 -35.12 9.69
CA ILE A 163 38.67 -36.40 10.40
C ILE A 163 39.06 -37.52 9.44
N THR A 164 38.41 -37.60 8.27
CA THR A 164 38.77 -38.60 7.26
C THR A 164 40.21 -38.46 6.82
N MET A 165 40.68 -37.25 6.49
CA MET A 165 42.07 -37.03 6.09
C MET A 165 43.06 -37.44 7.18
N LYS A 166 42.74 -37.19 8.46
CA LYS A 166 43.58 -37.64 9.57
C LYS A 166 43.68 -39.16 9.64
N ASN A 167 42.55 -39.86 9.54
CA ASN A 167 42.53 -41.32 9.54
C ASN A 167 43.32 -41.92 8.37
N TRP A 168 43.27 -41.30 7.18
CA TRP A 168 44.08 -41.72 6.01
C TRP A 168 45.59 -41.55 6.22
N VAL A 169 46.00 -40.51 6.96
CA VAL A 169 47.42 -40.30 7.29
C VAL A 169 47.89 -41.34 8.29
N ASP A 170 47.09 -41.61 9.32
CA ASP A 170 47.42 -42.58 10.36
C ASP A 170 47.57 -44.01 9.76
N ASP A 171 46.67 -44.42 8.85
CA ASP A 171 46.76 -45.70 8.12
C ASP A 171 48.01 -45.83 7.23
N TYR A 172 48.57 -44.72 6.72
CA TYR A 172 49.78 -44.73 5.89
C TYR A 172 51.07 -44.75 6.72
N THR A 173 51.00 -44.33 7.99
CA THR A 173 52.15 -44.33 8.92
C THR A 173 52.31 -45.64 9.69
N ASP A 174 51.29 -46.50 9.71
CA ASP A 174 51.29 -47.82 10.37
C ASP A 174 51.71 -48.99 9.43
N ILE A 175 52.27 -48.68 8.24
CA ILE A 175 52.89 -49.62 7.29
C ILE A 175 54.40 -49.38 7.22
#